data_AF-A0A941X9L3-F1
#
_entry.id   AF-A0A941X9L3-F1
#
_cell.length_a   1.000
_cell.length_b   1.000
_cell.length_c   1.000
_cell.angle_alpha   90.00
_cell.angle_beta   90.00
_cell.angle_gamma   90.00
#
_symmetry.space_group_name_H-M   'P 1'
#
loop_
_entity.id
_entity.type
_entity.pdbx_description
1 polymer ?
#
loop_
_entity_poly.entity_id
_entity_poly.type
_entity_poly.pdbx_seq_one_letter_code
_entity_poly.pdbx_strand_id
1 'polypeptide(L)'
;MELYYKEERDRDLFRAYNEALKSLGKMAVNVPREQIVRRVVYSIAPRFYISYEEARRNVKRIFKGYSPRCVSSTRTEMYNDLANMLASYLRRRPQVPFNDALCTILAEKRAPRFYLSERSALLTIYRMQKGGVS
;
A
#
# COMPACT_ATOMS: atom_id res chain seq x y z
N MET A 1 12.73 10.55 -8.22
CA MET A 1 12.27 9.88 -6.98
C MET A 1 12.09 8.43 -7.32
N GLU A 2 12.93 7.56 -6.78
CA GLU A 2 12.99 6.13 -7.14
C GLU A 2 11.69 5.43 -6.73
N LEU A 3 11.04 4.78 -7.68
CA LEU A 3 9.78 4.09 -7.49
C LEU A 3 10.05 2.67 -6.97
N TYR A 4 10.51 2.58 -5.72
CA TYR A 4 10.80 1.30 -5.07
C TYR A 4 9.58 0.38 -5.10
N TYR A 5 9.77 -0.86 -5.54
CA TYR A 5 8.75 -1.91 -5.67
C TYR A 5 7.54 -1.59 -6.56
N LYS A 6 7.67 -0.66 -7.51
CA LYS A 6 6.54 -0.28 -8.37
C LYS A 6 6.03 -1.43 -9.22
N GLU A 7 6.92 -2.23 -9.79
CA GLU A 7 6.53 -3.36 -10.64
C GLU A 7 5.81 -4.44 -9.83
N GLU A 8 6.31 -4.75 -8.64
CA GLU A 8 5.67 -5.65 -7.68
C GLU A 8 4.29 -5.13 -7.29
N ARG A 9 4.18 -3.85 -6.93
CA ARG A 9 2.89 -3.22 -6.60
C ARG A 9 1.91 -3.30 -7.75
N ASP A 10 2.36 -2.95 -8.96
CA ASP A 10 1.50 -2.90 -10.14
C ASP A 10 1.05 -4.33 -10.52
N ARG A 11 1.90 -5.35 -10.34
CA ARG A 11 1.54 -6.77 -10.48
C ARG A 11 0.55 -7.24 -9.43
N ASP A 12 0.79 -6.94 -8.16
CA ASP A 12 -0.10 -7.35 -7.06
C ASP A 12 -1.46 -6.64 -7.13
N LEU A 13 -1.49 -5.37 -7.53
CA LEU A 13 -2.72 -4.63 -7.81
C LEU A 13 -3.51 -5.29 -8.93
N PHE A 14 -2.84 -5.67 -10.02
CA PHE A 14 -3.48 -6.33 -11.15
C PHE A 14 -3.99 -7.73 -10.78
N ARG A 15 -3.25 -8.48 -9.96
CA ARG A 15 -3.70 -9.76 -9.39
C ARG A 15 -4.97 -9.58 -8.57
N ALA A 16 -4.97 -8.64 -7.62
CA ALA A 16 -6.13 -8.35 -6.78
C ALA A 16 -7.35 -7.91 -7.61
N TYR A 17 -7.12 -7.14 -8.69
CA TYR A 17 -8.16 -6.78 -9.64
C TYR A 17 -8.76 -7.99 -10.37
N ASN A 18 -7.93 -8.90 -10.86
CA ASN A 18 -8.41 -10.12 -11.51
C ASN A 18 -9.13 -11.06 -10.53
N GLU A 19 -8.68 -11.13 -9.28
CA GLU A 19 -9.39 -11.85 -8.21
C GLU A 19 -10.76 -11.25 -7.91
N ALA A 20 -10.86 -9.91 -7.87
CA ALA A 20 -12.13 -9.20 -7.69
C ALA A 20 -13.09 -9.43 -8.87
N LEU A 21 -12.59 -9.50 -10.11
CA LEU A 21 -13.40 -9.87 -11.26
C LEU A 21 -13.89 -11.32 -11.18
N LYS A 22 -12.99 -12.25 -10.81
CA LYS A 22 -13.35 -13.67 -10.65
C LYS A 22 -14.40 -13.88 -9.58
N SER A 23 -14.31 -13.18 -8.45
CA SER A 23 -15.27 -13.30 -7.35
C SER A 23 -16.66 -12.76 -7.70
N LEU A 24 -16.74 -11.77 -8.61
CA LEU A 24 -18.01 -11.27 -9.15
C LEU A 24 -18.63 -12.19 -10.20
N GLY A 25 -17.84 -13.06 -10.84
CA GLY A 25 -18.31 -13.99 -11.86
C GLY A 25 -19.09 -13.28 -12.98
N LYS A 26 -20.27 -13.82 -13.32
CA LYS A 26 -21.14 -13.24 -14.37
C LYS A 26 -21.66 -11.84 -14.02
N MET A 27 -21.69 -11.45 -12.74
CA MET A 27 -22.16 -10.11 -12.34
C MET A 27 -21.14 -9.02 -12.69
N ALA A 28 -19.88 -9.36 -12.97
CA ALA A 28 -18.84 -8.38 -13.26
C ALA A 28 -19.19 -7.44 -14.42
N VAL A 29 -19.96 -7.91 -15.41
CA VAL A 29 -20.40 -7.09 -16.57
C VAL A 29 -21.34 -5.95 -16.19
N ASN A 30 -22.02 -6.06 -15.05
CA ASN A 30 -22.99 -5.07 -14.55
C ASN A 30 -22.38 -4.12 -13.51
N VAL A 31 -21.11 -4.31 -13.14
CA VAL A 31 -20.44 -3.51 -12.13
C VAL A 31 -19.52 -2.50 -12.83
N PRO A 32 -19.69 -1.19 -12.60
CA PRO A 32 -18.79 -0.18 -13.14
C PRO A 32 -17.34 -0.47 -12.75
N ARG A 33 -16.44 -0.34 -13.71
CA ARG A 33 -15.02 -0.69 -13.52
C ARG A 33 -14.39 0.12 -12.39
N GLU A 34 -14.75 1.39 -12.26
CA GLU A 34 -14.32 2.30 -11.21
C GLU A 34 -14.70 1.75 -9.82
N GLN A 35 -15.86 1.12 -9.70
CA GLN A 35 -16.30 0.51 -8.45
C GLN A 35 -15.43 -0.71 -8.09
N ILE A 36 -15.04 -1.51 -9.08
CA ILE A 36 -14.12 -2.64 -8.89
C ILE A 36 -12.74 -2.13 -8.48
N VAL A 37 -12.22 -1.10 -9.19
CA VAL A 37 -10.94 -0.48 -8.86
C VAL A 37 -10.94 0.11 -7.46
N ARG A 38 -12.01 0.80 -7.06
CA ARG A 38 -12.16 1.32 -5.69
C ARG A 38 -12.07 0.19 -4.67
N ARG A 39 -12.83 -0.90 -4.84
CA ARG A 39 -12.75 -2.08 -3.96
C ARG A 39 -11.34 -2.63 -3.84
N VAL A 40 -10.62 -2.73 -4.96
CA VAL A 40 -9.25 -3.24 -5.01
C VAL A 40 -8.27 -2.30 -4.29
N VAL A 41 -8.33 -0.99 -4.57
CA VAL A 41 -7.43 0.01 -3.98
C VAL A 41 -7.52 0.04 -2.45
N TYR A 42 -8.73 -0.14 -1.90
CA TYR A 42 -8.99 -0.17 -0.46
C TYR A 42 -8.96 -1.59 0.15
N SER A 43 -8.62 -2.61 -0.64
CA SER A 43 -8.41 -3.98 -0.13
C SER A 43 -6.99 -4.18 0.41
N ILE A 44 -6.81 -5.16 1.30
CA ILE A 44 -5.53 -5.48 1.93
C ILE A 44 -4.47 -5.78 0.87
N ALA A 45 -3.42 -4.95 0.84
CA ALA A 45 -2.29 -5.18 -0.04
C ALA A 45 -1.29 -6.18 0.58
N PRO A 46 -0.54 -6.94 -0.22
CA PRO A 46 0.45 -7.90 0.28
C PRO A 46 1.52 -7.29 1.21
N ARG A 47 1.92 -6.04 0.97
CA ARG A 47 2.97 -5.34 1.74
C ARG A 47 2.87 -3.82 1.57
N PHE A 48 3.66 -3.08 2.34
CA PHE A 48 3.93 -1.68 2.08
C PHE A 48 4.98 -1.55 0.95
N TYR A 49 4.62 -0.90 -0.15
CA TYR A 49 5.52 -0.70 -1.30
C TYR A 49 6.33 0.59 -1.15
N ILE A 50 7.29 0.53 -0.23
CA ILE A 50 8.12 1.67 0.19
C ILE A 50 9.47 1.15 0.66
N SER A 51 10.54 1.93 0.43
CA SER A 51 11.86 1.61 0.96
C SER A 51 11.93 1.79 2.49
N TYR A 52 12.76 0.99 3.14
CA TYR A 52 13.00 1.10 4.58
C TYR A 52 13.41 2.52 4.99
N GLU A 53 14.32 3.16 4.25
CA GLU A 53 14.80 4.51 4.59
C GLU A 53 13.70 5.57 4.55
N GLU A 54 12.80 5.47 3.57
CA GLU A 54 11.68 6.40 3.47
C GLU A 54 10.66 6.15 4.60
N ALA A 55 10.39 4.89 4.93
CA ALA A 55 9.50 4.52 6.02
C ALA A 55 10.06 5.03 7.36
N ARG A 56 11.32 4.70 7.65
CA ARG A 56 12.03 5.10 8.87
C ARG A 56 12.03 6.61 9.05
N ARG A 57 12.37 7.36 8.01
CA ARG A 57 12.42 8.83 8.07
C ARG A 57 11.06 9.43 8.44
N ASN A 58 9.98 8.97 7.82
CA ASN A 58 8.65 9.55 8.02
C ASN A 58 7.99 9.07 9.31
N VAL A 59 8.09 7.78 9.65
CA VAL A 59 7.53 7.25 10.89
C VAL A 59 8.24 7.84 12.11
N LYS A 60 9.57 8.02 12.06
CA LYS A 60 10.31 8.68 13.14
C LYS A 60 9.88 10.14 13.35
N ARG A 61 9.41 10.83 12.31
CA ARG A 61 8.83 12.19 12.43
C ARG A 61 7.49 12.15 13.15
N ILE A 62 6.62 11.21 12.77
CA ILE A 62 5.30 11.03 13.40
C ILE A 62 5.46 10.72 14.90
N PHE A 63 6.39 9.84 15.28
CA PHE A 63 6.70 9.54 16.68
C PHE A 63 7.21 10.74 17.48
N LYS A 64 7.77 11.75 16.81
CA LYS A 64 8.20 13.01 17.41
C LYS A 64 7.11 14.09 17.41
N GLY A 65 5.89 13.76 16.98
CA GLY A 65 4.78 14.72 16.88
C GLY A 65 4.81 15.60 15.62
N TYR A 66 5.67 15.30 14.63
CA TYR A 66 5.72 16.05 13.38
C TYR A 66 4.98 15.34 12.25
N SER A 67 4.41 16.14 11.35
CA SER A 67 3.84 15.65 10.09
C SER A 67 4.91 14.96 9.21
N PRO A 68 4.53 13.89 8.47
CA PRO A 68 5.41 13.25 7.50
C PRO A 68 5.82 14.24 6.40
N ARG A 69 6.98 14.02 5.79
CA ARG A 69 7.52 14.89 4.73
C ARG A 69 6.95 14.45 3.37
N CYS A 70 5.66 14.65 3.17
CA CYS A 70 4.99 14.43 1.88
C CYS A 70 3.76 15.33 1.72
N VAL A 71 3.41 15.64 0.47
CA VAL A 71 2.22 16.43 0.13
C VAL A 71 1.00 15.55 -0.16
N SER A 72 1.23 14.29 -0.56
CA SER A 72 0.15 13.36 -0.92
C SER A 72 -0.58 12.87 0.33
N SER A 73 -1.90 13.11 0.40
CA SER A 73 -2.80 12.59 1.44
C SER A 73 -2.72 11.06 1.56
N THR A 74 -2.74 10.36 0.42
CA THR A 74 -2.58 8.90 0.36
C THR A 74 -1.28 8.41 1.01
N ARG A 75 -0.17 9.13 0.78
CA ARG A 75 1.12 8.81 1.42
C ARG A 75 1.11 9.14 2.91
N THR A 76 0.50 10.25 3.29
CA THR A 76 0.32 10.62 4.70
C THR A 76 -0.45 9.54 5.45
N GLU A 77 -1.53 9.02 4.89
CA GLU A 77 -2.29 7.90 5.45
C GLU A 77 -1.43 6.63 5.58
N MET A 78 -0.64 6.29 4.56
CA MET A 78 0.30 5.15 4.63
C MET A 78 1.28 5.28 5.81
N TYR A 79 1.87 6.46 5.99
CA TYR A 79 2.81 6.68 7.09
C TYR A 79 2.13 6.63 8.46
N ASN A 80 0.90 7.15 8.57
CA ASN A 80 0.13 7.09 9.81
C ASN A 80 -0.25 5.65 10.16
N ASP A 81 -0.73 4.85 9.20
CA ASP A 81 -1.04 3.44 9.41
C ASP A 81 0.21 2.66 9.82
N LEU A 82 1.34 2.88 9.15
CA LEU A 82 2.60 2.24 9.50
C LEU A 82 3.08 2.66 10.90
N ALA A 83 2.93 3.93 11.26
CA ALA A 83 3.25 4.42 12.60
C ALA A 83 2.34 3.81 13.68
N ASN A 84 1.04 3.67 13.41
CA ASN A 84 0.08 3.04 14.31
C ASN A 84 0.37 1.55 14.51
N MET A 85 0.72 0.84 13.43
CA MET A 85 1.16 -0.56 13.49
C MET A 85 2.44 -0.70 14.32
N LEU A 86 3.41 0.19 14.11
CA LEU A 86 4.67 0.19 14.86
C LEU A 86 4.47 0.51 16.35
N ALA A 87 3.65 1.51 16.67
CA ALA A 87 3.32 1.85 18.05
C ALA A 87 2.62 0.69 18.76
N SER A 88 1.70 0.01 18.07
CA SER A 88 1.01 -1.17 18.60
C SER A 88 1.97 -2.35 18.82
N TYR A 89 2.91 -2.56 17.90
CA TYR A 89 3.94 -3.59 18.00
C TYR A 89 4.88 -3.34 19.18
N LEU A 90 5.42 -2.13 19.28
CA LEU A 90 6.34 -1.73 20.35
C LEU A 90 5.67 -1.74 21.73
N ARG A 91 4.38 -1.36 21.83
CA ARG A 91 3.62 -1.44 23.09
C ARG A 91 3.58 -2.86 23.65
N ARG A 92 3.51 -3.87 22.77
CA ARG A 92 3.51 -5.30 23.16
C ARG A 92 4.92 -5.86 23.36
N ARG A 93 5.95 -5.14 22.89
CA ARG A 93 7.36 -5.58 22.84
C ARG A 93 8.30 -4.39 23.08
N PRO A 94 8.27 -3.78 24.28
CA PRO A 94 8.97 -2.52 24.55
C PRO A 94 10.50 -2.63 24.47
N GLN A 95 11.05 -3.84 24.59
CA GLN A 95 12.49 -4.13 24.50
C GLN A 95 13.02 -4.17 23.06
N VAL A 96 12.16 -4.29 22.05
CA VAL A 96 12.59 -4.40 20.65
C VAL A 96 13.02 -3.01 20.14
N PRO A 97 14.21 -2.86 19.55
CA PRO A 97 14.64 -1.59 18.97
C PRO A 97 13.69 -1.11 17.87
N PHE A 98 13.50 0.21 17.79
CA PHE A 98 12.61 0.84 16.79
C PHE A 98 12.89 0.36 15.35
N ASN A 99 14.17 0.31 14.96
CA ASN A 99 14.57 -0.08 13.61
C ASN A 99 14.21 -1.54 13.32
N ASP A 100 14.47 -2.45 14.27
CA ASP A 100 14.20 -3.88 14.12
C ASP A 100 12.68 -4.13 14.06
N ALA A 101 11.91 -3.44 14.91
CA ALA A 101 10.46 -3.49 14.87
C ALA A 101 9.90 -2.99 13.52
N LEU A 102 10.45 -1.89 12.98
CA LEU A 102 10.05 -1.38 11.67
C LEU A 102 10.41 -2.35 10.53
N CYS A 103 11.62 -2.90 10.53
CA CYS A 103 12.03 -3.94 9.59
C CYS A 103 11.08 -5.15 9.63
N THR A 104 10.76 -5.62 10.84
CA THR A 104 9.82 -6.74 11.06
C THR A 104 8.44 -6.43 10.46
N ILE A 105 7.91 -5.23 10.70
CA ILE A 105 6.60 -4.83 10.17
C ILE A 105 6.61 -4.78 8.65
N LEU A 106 7.63 -4.18 8.05
CA LEU A 106 7.75 -4.08 6.58
C LEU A 106 7.95 -5.44 5.91
N ALA A 107 8.61 -6.38 6.59
CA ALA A 107 8.87 -7.73 6.07
C ALA A 107 7.66 -8.67 6.21
N GLU A 108 6.95 -8.62 7.35
CA GLU A 108 5.97 -9.65 7.71
C GLU A 108 4.51 -9.19 7.63
N LYS A 109 4.24 -7.89 7.70
CA LYS A 109 2.86 -7.40 7.80
C LYS A 109 2.34 -6.95 6.45
N ARG A 110 1.08 -7.34 6.19
CA ARG A 110 0.31 -6.83 5.07
C ARG A 110 -0.03 -5.36 5.30
N ALA A 111 -0.07 -4.59 4.22
CA ALA A 111 -0.53 -3.21 4.26
C ALA A 111 -2.07 -3.18 4.28
N PRO A 112 -2.70 -2.27 5.06
CA PRO A 112 -4.15 -2.12 5.09
C PRO A 112 -4.78 -1.90 3.71
N ARG A 113 -4.06 -1.23 2.80
CA ARG A 113 -4.49 -0.94 1.44
C ARG A 113 -3.33 -0.71 0.47
N PHE A 114 -3.61 -0.51 -0.81
CA PHE A 114 -2.57 -0.29 -1.84
C PHE A 114 -1.93 1.12 -1.83
N TYR A 115 -2.52 2.06 -1.08
CA TYR A 115 -2.08 3.48 -1.01
C TYR A 115 -1.85 4.09 -2.40
N LEU A 116 -2.83 3.89 -3.27
CA LEU A 116 -2.94 4.50 -4.58
C LEU A 116 -4.19 5.38 -4.65
N SER A 117 -4.19 6.36 -5.54
CA SER A 117 -5.46 6.99 -5.96
C SER A 117 -6.18 6.05 -6.92
N GLU A 118 -7.51 6.06 -6.90
CA GLU A 118 -8.34 5.25 -7.82
C GLU A 118 -7.97 5.52 -9.28
N ARG A 119 -7.72 6.78 -9.65
CA ARG A 119 -7.25 7.17 -10.99
C ARG A 119 -5.91 6.52 -11.34
N SER A 120 -4.92 6.54 -10.45
CA SER A 120 -3.62 5.93 -10.70
C SER A 120 -3.70 4.41 -10.81
N ALA A 121 -4.56 3.77 -10.01
CA ALA A 121 -4.81 2.35 -10.07
C ALA A 121 -5.50 1.95 -11.39
N LEU A 122 -6.51 2.70 -11.82
CA LEU A 122 -7.21 2.47 -13.09
C LEU A 122 -6.24 2.51 -14.28
N LEU A 123 -5.39 3.55 -14.34
CA LEU A 123 -4.36 3.69 -15.39
C LEU A 123 -3.36 2.54 -15.36
N THR A 124 -2.94 2.13 -14.16
CA THR A 124 -2.03 0.98 -13.99
C THR A 124 -2.65 -0.30 -14.53
N ILE A 125 -3.90 -0.60 -14.14
CA ILE A 125 -4.62 -1.80 -14.59
C ILE A 125 -4.81 -1.78 -16.11
N TYR A 126 -5.16 -0.63 -16.69
CA TYR A 126 -5.32 -0.49 -18.14
C TYR A 126 -4.02 -0.80 -18.90
N ARG A 127 -2.89 -0.27 -18.42
CA ARG A 127 -1.57 -0.55 -18.99
C ARG A 127 -1.20 -2.03 -18.88
N MET A 128 -1.48 -2.66 -17.73
CA MET A 128 -1.21 -4.09 -17.52
C MET A 128 -2.05 -4.98 -18.46
N GLN A 129 -3.30 -4.61 -18.75
CA GLN A 129 -4.16 -5.36 -19.67
C GLN A 129 -3.71 -5.28 -21.14
N LYS A 130 -3.08 -4.17 -21.54
CA LYS A 130 -2.57 -3.98 -22.90
C LYS A 130 -1.22 -4.69 -23.16
N GLY A 131 -0.79 -5.59 -22.27
CA GLY A 131 0.48 -6.29 -22.39
C GLY A 131 1.70 -5.42 -22.06
N GLY A 132 1.54 -4.48 -21.12
CA GLY A 132 2.48 -3.40 -20.81
C GLY A 132 3.96 -3.73 -21.02
N VAL A 133 4.52 -3.20 -22.10
CA VAL A 133 5.96 -2.98 -22.26
C VAL A 133 6.27 -1.69 -21.47
N SER A 134 7.15 -1.80 -20.47
CA SER A 134 7.83 -0.65 -19.87
C SER A 134 8.99 -0.24 -20.76
#